data_AF-U5W7T5-F1
#
_entry.id   AF-U5W7T5-F1
#
_cell.length_a   1.000
_cell.length_b   1.000
_cell.length_c   1.000
_cell.angle_alpha   90.00
_cell.angle_beta   90.00
_cell.angle_gamma   90.00
#
_symmetry.space_group_name_H-M   'P 1'
#
loop_
_entity.id
_entity.type
_entity.pdbx_description
1 polymer ?
#
loop_
_entity_poly.entity_id
_entity_poly.type
_entity_poly.pdbx_seq_one_letter_code
_entity_poly.pdbx_strand_id
1 'polypeptide(L)'
;MAVLHQGSPETAAPPVVRAVGALLVDGRAHPDVVDGLIEFLGYAGRCVLYSAELGEAVAEVYAAIQPMLEWGLPFPLADSLVAMACTPLLAAQRAELAAAIRRQAAEFPPGPLAAPGAADWVRLLAELGEDVRDRLDDPDPAVRLRAALATEDEPAARRIILAALRTPPPRGVHVSELVGAAIRVAGSFAEISEAACAVVARARWTGFGDDWGPLVAFAFLRPYRGRLDDAQRELVRALVANDDLWDPANGSVGLVYRQAGLPYDRAECRSALTAT
;
A
#
# COMPACT_ATOMS: atom_id res chain seq x y z
N MET A 1 -4.61 4.77 -19.96
CA MET A 1 -3.91 3.66 -19.27
C MET A 1 -2.87 3.11 -20.23
N ALA A 2 -1.62 3.56 -20.12
CA ALA A 2 -0.52 2.96 -20.89
C ALA A 2 -0.20 1.61 -20.26
N VAL A 3 -0.56 0.52 -20.96
CA VAL A 3 -0.16 -0.83 -20.56
C VAL A 3 1.27 -1.02 -21.04
N LEU A 4 2.21 -0.88 -20.10
CA LEU A 4 3.64 -1.01 -20.31
C LEU A 4 4.02 -2.46 -19.97
N HIS A 5 3.94 -3.35 -20.98
CA HIS A 5 4.33 -4.76 -21.02
C HIS A 5 3.85 -5.68 -19.86
N GLN A 6 3.04 -6.71 -20.19
CA GLN A 6 2.77 -7.80 -19.25
C GLN A 6 4.09 -8.51 -18.88
N GLY A 7 4.47 -8.48 -17.60
CA GLY A 7 5.39 -9.46 -17.00
C GLY A 7 6.82 -9.01 -16.66
N SER A 8 7.18 -7.73 -16.79
CA SER A 8 8.47 -7.22 -16.29
C SER A 8 8.28 -6.02 -15.34
N PRO A 9 8.96 -5.96 -14.19
CA PRO A 9 9.00 -4.77 -13.33
C PRO A 9 9.81 -3.60 -13.92
N GLU A 10 10.45 -3.77 -15.09
CA GLU A 10 11.31 -2.76 -15.73
C GLU A 10 10.52 -1.76 -16.61
N THR A 11 9.51 -1.09 -16.06
CA THR A 11 8.59 -0.24 -16.86
C THR A 11 9.01 1.23 -16.97
N ALA A 12 10.07 1.66 -16.30
CA ALA A 12 10.62 3.01 -16.41
C ALA A 12 12.11 2.95 -16.73
N ALA A 13 12.46 2.89 -18.02
CA ALA A 13 13.86 2.98 -18.42
C ALA A 13 14.37 4.43 -18.20
N PRO A 14 15.63 4.62 -17.75
CA PRO A 14 16.18 5.96 -17.49
C PRO A 14 16.01 6.96 -18.66
N PRO A 15 16.18 6.59 -19.95
CA PRO A 15 15.94 7.50 -21.06
C PRO A 15 14.50 7.99 -21.17
N VAL A 16 13.52 7.16 -20.81
CA VAL A 16 12.09 7.52 -20.84
C VAL A 16 11.78 8.53 -19.74
N VAL A 17 12.31 8.31 -18.53
CA VAL A 17 12.17 9.26 -17.41
C VAL A 17 12.71 10.63 -17.78
N ARG A 18 13.92 10.70 -18.35
CA ARG A 18 14.51 11.97 -18.82
C ARG A 18 13.68 12.63 -19.92
N ALA A 19 13.19 11.86 -20.89
CA ALA A 19 12.36 12.39 -21.96
C ALA A 19 11.04 12.97 -21.44
N VAL A 20 10.38 12.29 -20.50
CA VAL A 20 9.16 12.80 -19.84
C VAL A 20 9.45 14.06 -19.03
N GLY A 21 10.54 14.08 -18.25
CA GLY A 21 10.96 15.26 -17.50
C GLY A 21 11.19 16.48 -18.42
N ALA A 22 11.90 16.28 -19.54
CA ALA A 22 12.10 17.34 -20.53
C ALA A 22 10.79 17.86 -21.13
N LEU A 23 9.82 16.99 -21.44
CA LEU A 23 8.51 17.41 -21.94
C LEU A 23 7.76 18.31 -20.95
N LEU A 24 7.84 18.03 -19.66
CA LEU A 24 7.22 18.83 -18.61
C LEU A 24 7.93 20.17 -18.43
N VAL A 25 9.26 20.15 -18.30
CA VAL A 25 10.09 21.34 -18.07
C VAL A 25 10.02 22.31 -19.24
N ASP A 26 10.04 21.81 -20.48
CA ASP A 26 9.95 22.62 -21.68
C ASP A 26 8.53 23.14 -21.97
N GLY A 27 7.53 22.78 -21.16
CA GLY A 27 6.12 23.12 -21.40
C GLY A 27 5.56 22.53 -22.70
N ARG A 28 6.14 21.40 -23.15
CA ARG A 28 5.78 20.71 -24.41
C ARG A 28 4.71 19.64 -24.20
N ALA A 29 4.44 19.25 -22.97
CA ALA A 29 3.36 18.34 -22.63
C ALA A 29 1.99 19.00 -22.89
N HIS A 30 1.07 18.25 -23.49
CA HIS A 30 -0.32 18.69 -23.62
C HIS A 30 -0.94 18.80 -22.22
N PRO A 31 -1.73 19.85 -21.89
CA PRO A 31 -2.31 20.04 -20.55
C PRO A 31 -3.03 18.80 -20.01
N ASP A 32 -3.84 18.14 -20.85
CA ASP A 32 -4.60 16.94 -20.48
C ASP A 32 -3.76 15.70 -20.11
N VAL A 33 -2.45 15.70 -20.36
CA VAL A 33 -1.56 14.57 -20.03
C VAL A 33 -0.55 14.91 -18.93
N VAL A 34 -0.47 16.15 -18.47
CA VAL A 34 0.51 16.59 -17.46
C VAL A 34 0.40 15.76 -16.19
N ASP A 35 -0.81 15.57 -15.67
CA ASP A 35 -1.04 14.78 -14.45
C ASP A 35 -0.56 13.33 -14.61
N GLY A 36 -0.87 12.69 -15.75
CA GLY A 36 -0.44 11.32 -16.02
C GLY A 36 1.07 11.18 -16.23
N LEU A 37 1.74 12.21 -16.76
CA LEU A 37 3.20 12.23 -16.88
C LEU A 37 3.88 12.40 -15.52
N ILE A 38 3.32 13.23 -14.64
CA ILE A 38 3.79 13.39 -13.27
C ILE A 38 3.60 12.09 -12.48
N GLU A 39 2.43 11.46 -12.60
CA GLU A 39 2.13 10.15 -11.99
C GLU A 39 3.14 9.08 -12.47
N PHE A 40 3.46 9.05 -13.77
CA PHE A 40 4.50 8.17 -14.30
C PHE A 40 5.88 8.39 -13.65
N LEU A 41 6.28 9.64 -13.41
CA LEU A 41 7.54 9.95 -12.72
C LEU A 41 7.51 9.52 -11.25
N GLY A 42 6.37 9.64 -10.58
CA GLY A 42 6.15 9.10 -9.24
C GLY A 42 6.33 7.58 -9.19
N TYR A 43 5.74 6.85 -10.16
CA TYR A 43 5.95 5.40 -10.29
C TYR A 43 7.42 5.04 -10.55
N ALA A 44 8.12 5.79 -11.41
CA ALA A 44 9.55 5.60 -11.63
C ALA A 44 10.36 5.79 -10.33
N GLY A 45 10.00 6.78 -9.51
CA GLY A 45 10.57 7.00 -8.18
C GLY A 45 10.42 5.78 -7.25
N ARG A 46 9.27 5.09 -7.27
CA ARG A 46 9.05 3.87 -6.47
C ARG A 46 9.88 2.67 -6.96
N CYS A 47 10.37 2.70 -8.20
CA CYS A 47 11.10 1.60 -8.83
C CYS A 47 12.64 1.76 -8.80
N VAL A 48 13.21 2.84 -8.23
CA VAL A 48 14.66 3.07 -8.29
C VAL A 48 15.50 1.99 -7.61
N LEU A 49 14.92 1.21 -6.69
CA LEU A 49 15.62 0.11 -6.02
C LEU A 49 16.09 -0.99 -6.98
N TYR A 50 15.53 -1.04 -8.19
CA TYR A 50 15.89 -2.00 -9.22
C TYR A 50 16.98 -1.50 -10.18
N SER A 51 17.31 -0.20 -10.16
CA SER A 51 18.31 0.38 -11.07
C SER A 51 18.89 1.69 -10.54
N ALA A 52 20.21 1.73 -10.34
CA ALA A 52 20.93 2.94 -9.94
C ALA A 52 20.80 4.06 -10.99
N GLU A 53 20.90 3.72 -12.28
CA GLU A 53 20.74 4.68 -13.39
C GLU A 53 19.34 5.30 -13.41
N LEU A 54 18.32 4.55 -12.99
CA LEU A 54 16.96 5.07 -12.85
C LEU A 54 16.89 6.08 -11.69
N GLY A 55 17.58 5.80 -10.58
CA GLY A 55 17.72 6.74 -9.47
C GLY A 55 18.31 8.09 -9.90
N GLU A 56 19.38 8.07 -10.70
CA GLU A 56 20.00 9.28 -11.25
C GLU A 56 19.03 10.05 -12.15
N ALA A 57 18.35 9.36 -13.07
CA ALA A 57 17.36 9.98 -13.94
C ALA A 57 16.19 10.61 -13.16
N VAL A 58 15.70 9.94 -12.11
CA VAL A 58 14.67 10.49 -11.21
C VAL A 58 15.17 11.73 -10.49
N ALA A 59 16.41 11.73 -9.98
CA ALA A 59 17.00 12.87 -9.29
C ALA A 59 17.19 14.10 -10.21
N GLU A 60 17.66 13.87 -11.44
CA GLU A 60 17.76 14.91 -12.48
C GLU A 60 16.40 15.55 -12.77
N VAL A 61 15.37 14.73 -12.99
CA VAL A 61 14.02 15.22 -13.29
C VAL A 61 13.42 15.92 -12.08
N TYR A 62 13.60 15.42 -10.86
CA TYR A 62 13.14 16.06 -9.64
C TYR A 62 13.67 17.50 -9.52
N ALA A 63 14.97 17.71 -9.72
CA ALA A 63 15.58 19.03 -9.65
C ALA A 63 15.00 19.99 -10.69
N ALA A 64 14.66 19.48 -11.88
CA ALA A 64 14.10 20.28 -12.96
C ALA A 64 12.63 20.68 -12.73
N ILE A 65 11.84 19.83 -12.06
CA ILE A 65 10.43 20.10 -11.76
C ILE A 65 10.22 20.74 -10.37
N GLN A 66 11.23 20.78 -9.51
CA GLN A 66 11.16 21.39 -8.18
C GLN A 66 10.64 22.84 -8.19
N PRO A 67 11.03 23.73 -9.13
CA PRO A 67 10.48 25.10 -9.16
C PRO A 67 8.96 25.14 -9.36
N MET A 68 8.35 24.10 -9.93
CA MET A 68 6.90 24.01 -10.09
C MET A 68 6.18 23.88 -8.73
N LEU A 69 6.88 23.53 -7.64
CA LEU A 69 6.37 23.54 -6.27
C LEU A 69 5.83 24.92 -5.86
N GLU A 70 6.41 25.99 -6.41
CA GLU A 70 6.04 27.37 -6.07
C GLU A 70 4.69 27.79 -6.68
N TRP A 71 4.17 27.04 -7.66
CA TRP A 71 2.93 27.37 -8.38
C TRP A 71 1.68 26.78 -7.72
N GLY A 72 1.85 26.08 -6.60
CA GLY A 72 0.79 25.32 -5.92
C GLY A 72 0.87 23.84 -6.26
N LEU A 73 0.70 22.99 -5.25
CA LEU A 73 0.81 21.54 -5.38
C LEU A 73 -0.60 20.92 -5.46
N PRO A 74 -1.14 20.61 -6.65
CA PRO A 74 -2.25 19.67 -6.70
C PRO A 74 -1.80 18.35 -6.06
N PHE A 75 -2.66 17.73 -5.26
CA PHE A 75 -2.30 16.55 -4.48
C PHE A 75 -1.62 15.42 -5.29
N PRO A 76 -2.04 15.07 -6.53
CA PRO A 76 -1.36 14.08 -7.34
C PRO A 76 0.13 14.40 -7.61
N LEU A 77 0.46 15.69 -7.75
CA LEU A 77 1.85 16.14 -7.87
C LEU A 77 2.61 15.96 -6.56
N ALA A 78 1.99 16.29 -5.42
CA ALA A 78 2.62 16.08 -4.11
C ALA A 78 2.94 14.59 -3.87
N ASP A 79 2.03 13.67 -4.17
CA ASP A 79 2.27 12.23 -4.03
C ASP A 79 3.43 11.74 -4.91
N SER A 80 3.45 12.18 -6.17
CA SER A 80 4.50 11.78 -7.12
C SER A 80 5.87 12.31 -6.70
N LEU A 81 5.93 13.55 -6.21
CA LEU A 81 7.17 14.15 -5.72
C LEU A 81 7.67 13.49 -4.44
N VAL A 82 6.78 13.10 -3.53
CA VAL A 82 7.15 12.32 -2.34
C VAL A 82 7.75 10.98 -2.77
N ALA A 83 7.10 10.26 -3.69
CA ALA A 83 7.61 9.01 -4.21
C ALA A 83 9.02 9.13 -4.82
N MET A 84 9.31 10.23 -5.52
CA MET A 84 10.65 10.53 -6.02
C MET A 84 11.63 10.92 -4.89
N ALA A 85 11.20 11.72 -3.92
CA ALA A 85 12.04 12.18 -2.80
C ALA A 85 12.39 11.08 -1.79
N CYS A 86 11.62 9.98 -1.73
CA CYS A 86 11.91 8.81 -0.90
C CYS A 86 13.16 8.02 -1.36
N THR A 87 13.77 8.39 -2.49
CA THR A 87 15.03 7.81 -2.96
C THR A 87 16.22 8.32 -2.12
N PRO A 88 17.33 7.55 -2.00
CA PRO A 88 18.50 7.99 -1.23
C PRO A 88 19.18 9.26 -1.79
N LEU A 89 19.17 9.43 -3.12
CA LEU A 89 19.80 10.56 -3.80
C LEU A 89 19.12 11.90 -3.51
N LEU A 90 17.84 11.88 -3.09
CA LEU A 90 17.04 13.06 -2.81
C LEU A 90 16.75 13.23 -1.30
N ALA A 91 17.51 12.58 -0.43
CA ALA A 91 17.29 12.63 1.01
C ALA A 91 17.35 14.05 1.59
N ALA A 92 18.20 14.93 1.04
CA ALA A 92 18.35 16.31 1.51
C ALA A 92 17.14 17.20 1.15
N GLN A 93 16.31 16.78 0.19
CA GLN A 93 15.20 17.53 -0.38
C GLN A 93 13.89 17.26 0.37
N ARG A 94 13.86 16.21 1.19
CA ARG A 94 12.66 15.78 1.93
C ARG A 94 12.15 16.85 2.88
N ALA A 95 13.04 17.55 3.59
CA ALA A 95 12.66 18.59 4.54
C ALA A 95 11.99 19.79 3.86
N GLU A 96 12.48 20.19 2.69
CA GLU A 96 11.89 21.28 1.90
C GLU A 96 10.52 20.88 1.34
N LEU A 97 10.41 19.66 0.80
CA LEU A 97 9.15 19.13 0.30
C LEU A 97 8.11 18.97 1.42
N ALA A 98 8.52 18.50 2.60
CA ALA A 98 7.65 18.40 3.77
C ALA A 98 7.13 19.79 4.18
N ALA A 99 7.99 20.82 4.18
CA ALA A 99 7.56 22.19 4.45
C ALA A 99 6.54 22.71 3.42
N ALA A 100 6.71 22.38 2.13
CA ALA A 100 5.74 22.73 1.09
C ALA A 100 4.39 22.03 1.31
N ILE A 101 4.41 20.74 1.64
CA ILE A 101 3.20 19.96 1.94
C ILE A 101 2.47 20.52 3.17
N ARG A 102 3.19 20.89 4.25
CA ARG A 102 2.57 21.50 5.44
C ARG A 102 1.87 22.83 5.13
N ARG A 103 2.48 23.67 4.27
CA ARG A 103 1.84 24.92 3.82
C ARG A 103 0.55 24.64 3.06
N GLN A 104 0.59 23.71 2.11
CA GLN A 104 -0.57 23.33 1.31
C GLN A 104 -1.69 22.71 2.13
N ALA A 105 -1.37 21.83 3.08
CA ALA A 105 -2.35 21.25 3.99
C ALA A 105 -3.06 22.31 4.88
N ALA A 106 -2.39 23.43 5.17
CA ALA A 106 -2.98 24.55 5.90
C ALA A 106 -3.84 25.47 5.01
N GLU A 107 -3.48 25.62 3.73
CA GLU A 107 -4.19 26.46 2.75
C GLU A 107 -5.46 25.78 2.21
N PHE A 108 -5.45 24.46 2.06
CA PHE A 108 -6.57 23.67 1.54
C PHE A 108 -7.07 22.67 2.60
N PRO A 109 -7.86 23.14 3.58
CA PRO A 109 -8.45 22.24 4.57
C PRO A 109 -9.36 21.21 3.87
N PRO A 110 -9.50 19.99 4.44
CA PRO A 110 -10.19 18.88 3.80
C PRO A 110 -11.62 19.27 3.37
N GLY A 111 -11.86 19.18 2.06
CA GLY A 111 -13.14 19.49 1.41
C GLY A 111 -13.95 18.23 1.05
N PRO A 112 -15.28 18.34 0.84
CA PRO A 112 -16.17 17.18 0.79
C PRO A 112 -16.00 16.26 -0.43
N LEU A 113 -15.49 16.74 -1.57
CA LEU A 113 -15.39 15.96 -2.80
C LEU A 113 -14.16 16.41 -3.62
N ALA A 114 -13.17 15.54 -3.77
CA ALA A 114 -11.95 15.66 -4.60
C ALA A 114 -10.70 16.36 -4.00
N ALA A 115 -10.78 17.02 -2.84
CA ALA A 115 -9.59 17.48 -2.13
C ALA A 115 -8.97 16.34 -1.31
N PRO A 116 -7.63 16.28 -1.15
CA PRO A 116 -7.00 15.34 -0.22
C PRO A 116 -7.54 15.52 1.20
N GLY A 117 -7.77 14.41 1.88
CA GLY A 117 -8.14 14.42 3.28
C GLY A 117 -6.94 14.73 4.18
N ALA A 118 -7.17 15.06 5.44
CA ALA A 118 -6.09 15.20 6.43
C ALA A 118 -5.22 13.94 6.53
N ALA A 119 -5.82 12.75 6.38
CA ALA A 119 -5.12 11.46 6.38
C ALA A 119 -4.13 11.33 5.22
N ASP A 120 -4.45 11.88 4.04
CA ASP A 120 -3.59 11.82 2.87
C ASP A 120 -2.32 12.65 3.07
N TRP A 121 -2.45 13.83 3.67
CA TRP A 121 -1.31 14.68 4.04
C TRP A 121 -0.44 14.04 5.11
N VAL A 122 -1.03 13.40 6.12
CA VAL A 122 -0.30 12.66 7.17
C VAL A 122 0.54 11.54 6.55
N ARG A 123 -0.01 10.79 5.59
CA ARG A 123 0.75 9.77 4.85
C ARG A 123 1.96 10.37 4.14
N LEU A 124 1.77 11.44 3.36
CA LEU A 124 2.86 12.06 2.61
C LEU A 124 3.97 12.60 3.52
N LEU A 125 3.61 13.24 4.64
CA LEU A 125 4.59 13.73 5.61
C LEU A 125 5.38 12.57 6.25
N ALA A 126 4.69 11.50 6.63
CA ALA A 126 5.34 10.30 7.16
C ALA A 126 6.30 9.64 6.17
N GLU A 127 5.94 9.54 4.88
CA GLU A 127 6.81 9.00 3.82
C GLU A 127 8.11 9.83 3.65
N LEU A 128 8.07 11.12 3.99
CA LEU A 128 9.24 12.00 4.01
C LEU A 128 10.08 11.91 5.30
N GLY A 129 9.63 11.13 6.28
CA GLY A 129 10.31 10.94 7.57
C GLY A 129 9.93 11.97 8.63
N GLU A 130 8.83 12.70 8.46
CA GLU A 130 8.30 13.58 9.49
C GLU A 130 7.73 12.79 10.66
N ASP A 131 7.87 13.33 11.87
CA ASP A 131 7.23 12.76 13.05
C ASP A 131 5.73 13.06 13.02
N VAL A 132 4.92 12.01 12.97
CA VAL A 132 3.44 12.07 12.94
C VAL A 132 2.81 11.44 14.19
N ARG A 133 3.60 11.17 15.25
CA ARG A 133 3.10 10.54 16.49
C ARG A 133 2.02 11.37 17.20
N ASP A 134 2.06 12.69 17.07
CA ASP A 134 1.03 13.60 17.60
C ASP A 134 -0.36 13.34 17.00
N ARG A 135 -0.44 12.61 15.88
CA ARG A 135 -1.69 12.27 15.18
C ARG A 135 -2.30 10.94 15.59
N LEU A 136 -1.68 10.20 16.50
CA LEU A 136 -2.24 8.94 17.01
C LEU A 136 -3.54 9.15 17.81
N ASP A 137 -3.76 10.36 18.35
CA ASP A 137 -4.95 10.74 19.11
C ASP A 137 -5.92 11.65 18.32
N ASP A 138 -5.71 11.82 17.01
CA ASP A 138 -6.57 12.66 16.16
C ASP A 138 -8.03 12.17 16.18
N PRO A 139 -9.06 13.03 16.18
CA PRO A 139 -10.46 12.59 16.17
C PRO A 139 -10.84 11.77 14.93
N ASP A 140 -10.19 11.98 13.78
CA ASP A 140 -10.47 11.24 12.54
C ASP A 140 -9.77 9.86 12.55
N PRO A 141 -10.52 8.73 12.47
CA PRO A 141 -9.93 7.39 12.40
C PRO A 141 -8.97 7.18 11.22
N ALA A 142 -9.19 7.86 10.09
CA ALA A 142 -8.30 7.74 8.93
C ALA A 142 -6.94 8.41 9.21
N VAL A 143 -6.94 9.56 9.91
CA VAL A 143 -5.71 10.24 10.33
C VAL A 143 -4.94 9.38 11.33
N ARG A 144 -5.61 8.87 12.37
CA ARG A 144 -4.98 7.98 13.36
C ARG A 144 -4.37 6.75 12.71
N LEU A 145 -5.08 6.13 11.76
CA LEU A 145 -4.59 4.94 11.08
C LEU A 145 -3.34 5.25 10.24
N ARG A 146 -3.30 6.39 9.52
CA ARG A 146 -2.11 6.79 8.76
C ARG A 146 -0.91 7.07 9.65
N ALA A 147 -1.13 7.76 10.76
CA ALA A 147 -0.09 7.97 11.77
C ALA A 147 0.43 6.64 12.33
N ALA A 148 -0.47 5.70 12.64
CA ALA A 148 -0.12 4.39 13.16
C ALA A 148 0.68 3.55 12.15
N LEU A 149 0.29 3.54 10.87
CA LEU A 149 1.02 2.84 9.80
C LEU A 149 2.44 3.39 9.59
N ALA A 150 2.69 4.66 9.94
CA ALA A 150 4.00 5.28 9.88
C ALA A 150 4.89 5.00 11.11
N THR A 151 4.28 4.58 12.22
CA THR A 151 4.93 4.47 13.55
C THR A 151 4.64 3.11 14.18
N GLU A 152 4.75 2.04 13.37
CA GLU A 152 4.37 0.67 13.76
C GLU A 152 5.08 0.15 15.03
N ASP A 153 6.22 0.74 15.40
CA ASP A 153 7.00 0.46 16.61
C ASP A 153 6.34 0.98 17.90
N GLU A 154 5.41 1.93 17.80
CA GLU A 154 4.71 2.50 18.94
C GLU A 154 3.60 1.57 19.48
N PRO A 155 3.51 1.34 20.80
CA PRO A 155 2.45 0.52 21.38
C PRO A 155 1.04 1.04 21.08
N ALA A 156 0.87 2.36 20.96
CA ALA A 156 -0.39 2.97 20.56
C ALA A 156 -0.75 2.68 19.10
N ALA A 157 0.23 2.79 18.20
CA ALA A 157 0.07 2.48 16.77
C ALA A 157 -0.33 1.02 16.55
N ARG A 158 0.34 0.08 17.23
CA ARG A 158 -0.03 -1.34 17.20
C ARG A 158 -1.51 -1.55 17.52
N ARG A 159 -2.01 -0.95 18.61
CA ARG A 159 -3.43 -1.09 19.00
C ARG A 159 -4.38 -0.55 17.91
N ILE A 160 -4.04 0.59 17.30
CA ILE A 160 -4.83 1.19 16.21
C ILE A 160 -4.87 0.27 14.98
N ILE A 161 -3.71 -0.24 14.53
CA ILE A 161 -3.60 -1.12 13.36
C ILE A 161 -4.43 -2.39 13.56
N LEU A 162 -4.25 -3.06 14.70
CA LEU A 162 -4.96 -4.30 15.00
C LEU A 162 -6.48 -4.09 15.12
N ALA A 163 -6.91 -2.97 15.68
CA ALA A 163 -8.32 -2.61 15.75
C ALA A 163 -8.90 -2.33 14.35
N ALA A 164 -8.17 -1.61 13.49
CA ALA A 164 -8.61 -1.24 12.15
C ALA A 164 -8.83 -2.46 11.24
N LEU A 165 -8.08 -3.55 11.41
CA LEU A 165 -8.21 -4.77 10.61
C LEU A 165 -9.62 -5.40 10.69
N ARG A 166 -10.34 -5.17 11.79
CA ARG A 166 -11.69 -5.72 12.03
C ARG A 166 -12.77 -5.09 11.15
N THR A 167 -12.52 -3.91 10.59
CA THR A 167 -13.49 -3.16 9.79
C THR A 167 -12.97 -2.93 8.37
N PRO A 168 -13.84 -2.62 7.39
CA PRO A 168 -13.37 -2.14 6.09
C PRO A 168 -12.42 -0.95 6.26
N PRO A 169 -11.30 -0.89 5.53
CA PRO A 169 -10.36 0.21 5.66
C PRO A 169 -11.04 1.53 5.26
N PRO A 170 -10.66 2.65 5.89
CA PRO A 170 -11.13 3.96 5.47
C PRO A 170 -10.67 4.27 4.04
N ARG A 171 -11.32 5.24 3.40
CA ARG A 171 -10.93 5.71 2.07
C ARG A 171 -9.45 6.08 2.04
N GLY A 172 -8.77 5.70 0.96
CA GLY A 172 -7.35 5.95 0.74
C GLY A 172 -6.42 4.86 1.28
N VAL A 173 -6.86 4.04 2.24
CA VAL A 173 -6.05 2.92 2.77
C VAL A 173 -6.41 1.63 2.04
N HIS A 174 -5.41 0.96 1.46
CA HIS A 174 -5.62 -0.34 0.83
C HIS A 174 -5.67 -1.47 1.88
N VAL A 175 -6.50 -2.49 1.66
CA VAL A 175 -6.60 -3.65 2.58
C VAL A 175 -5.24 -4.35 2.69
N SER A 176 -4.51 -4.52 1.60
CA SER A 176 -3.18 -5.16 1.58
C SER A 176 -2.15 -4.41 2.42
N GLU A 177 -2.17 -3.07 2.39
CA GLU A 177 -1.33 -2.22 3.24
C GLU A 177 -1.62 -2.48 4.73
N LEU A 178 -2.91 -2.47 5.11
CA LEU A 178 -3.36 -2.70 6.49
C LEU A 178 -3.03 -4.13 6.96
N VAL A 179 -3.22 -5.14 6.10
CA VAL A 179 -2.90 -6.54 6.39
C VAL A 179 -1.40 -6.73 6.57
N GLY A 180 -0.58 -6.14 5.70
CA GLY A 180 0.87 -6.17 5.84
C GLY A 180 1.35 -5.57 7.15
N ALA A 181 0.82 -4.40 7.52
CA ALA A 181 1.11 -3.77 8.80
C ALA A 181 0.65 -4.61 9.99
N ALA A 182 -0.57 -5.15 9.95
CA ALA A 182 -1.10 -5.99 11.02
C ALA A 182 -0.24 -7.24 11.24
N ILE A 183 0.26 -7.88 10.18
CA ILE A 183 1.17 -9.03 10.28
C ILE A 183 2.51 -8.63 10.92
N ARG A 184 3.07 -7.48 10.56
CA ARG A 184 4.34 -7.00 11.13
C ARG A 184 4.23 -6.67 12.62
N VAL A 185 3.12 -6.09 13.04
CA VAL A 185 2.93 -5.68 14.45
C VAL A 185 2.33 -6.78 15.33
N ALA A 186 1.66 -7.79 14.77
CA ALA A 186 1.11 -8.90 15.53
C ALA A 186 2.21 -9.82 16.06
N GLY A 187 2.08 -10.26 17.32
CA GLY A 187 3.01 -11.23 17.92
C GLY A 187 2.74 -12.67 17.46
N SER A 188 1.52 -12.96 16.99
CA SER A 188 1.10 -14.27 16.48
C SER A 188 -0.16 -14.16 15.63
N PHE A 189 -0.45 -15.19 14.82
CA PHE A 189 -1.72 -15.23 14.08
C PHE A 189 -2.94 -15.28 15.01
N ALA A 190 -2.84 -15.96 16.16
CA ALA A 190 -3.94 -16.08 17.12
C ALA A 190 -4.47 -14.71 17.57
N GLU A 191 -3.57 -13.73 17.77
CA GLU A 191 -3.90 -12.36 18.17
C GLU A 191 -4.81 -11.63 17.17
N ILE A 192 -4.66 -11.93 15.87
CA ILE A 192 -5.41 -11.28 14.79
C ILE A 192 -6.42 -12.19 14.10
N SER A 193 -6.58 -13.42 14.57
CA SER A 193 -7.34 -14.48 13.91
C SER A 193 -8.79 -14.08 13.59
N GLU A 194 -9.51 -13.48 14.53
CA GLU A 194 -10.87 -12.99 14.34
C GLU A 194 -10.94 -11.91 13.24
N ALA A 195 -10.05 -10.92 13.30
CA ALA A 195 -9.98 -9.85 12.32
C ALA A 195 -9.59 -10.38 10.92
N ALA A 196 -8.65 -11.33 10.87
CA ALA A 196 -8.22 -12.01 9.66
C ALA A 196 -9.38 -12.80 9.02
N CYS A 197 -10.18 -13.50 9.82
CA CYS A 197 -11.39 -14.18 9.34
C CYS A 197 -12.39 -13.18 8.76
N ALA A 198 -12.56 -12.01 9.38
CA ALA A 198 -13.41 -10.95 8.85
C ALA A 198 -12.89 -10.39 7.52
N VAL A 199 -11.57 -10.30 7.32
CA VAL A 199 -10.95 -9.92 6.03
C VAL A 199 -11.22 -11.00 4.97
N VAL A 200 -11.00 -12.28 5.31
CA VAL A 200 -11.30 -13.39 4.39
C VAL A 200 -12.78 -13.42 4.02
N ALA A 201 -13.70 -13.19 4.96
CA ALA A 201 -15.14 -13.23 4.70
C ALA A 201 -15.64 -12.14 3.75
N ARG A 202 -14.93 -11.00 3.65
CA ARG A 202 -15.26 -9.88 2.76
C ARG A 202 -14.40 -9.85 1.48
N ALA A 203 -13.38 -10.69 1.41
CA ALA A 203 -12.46 -10.76 0.28
C ALA A 203 -13.25 -11.09 -0.99
N ARG A 204 -12.94 -10.37 -2.06
CA ARG A 204 -13.50 -10.60 -3.38
C ARG A 204 -12.40 -11.02 -4.33
N TRP A 205 -12.81 -11.57 -5.47
CA TRP A 205 -11.91 -11.75 -6.58
C TRP A 205 -11.44 -10.39 -7.15
N THR A 206 -10.25 -9.94 -6.74
CA THR A 206 -9.62 -8.72 -7.26
C THR A 206 -8.17 -8.92 -7.74
N GLY A 207 -7.70 -10.16 -7.92
CA GLY A 207 -6.36 -10.45 -8.46
C GLY A 207 -5.57 -11.52 -7.71
N PHE A 208 -4.36 -11.17 -7.26
CA PHE A 208 -3.35 -12.11 -6.70
C PHE A 208 -3.59 -12.52 -5.23
N GLY A 209 -4.68 -12.03 -4.60
CA GLY A 209 -4.99 -12.34 -3.21
C GLY A 209 -4.10 -11.60 -2.21
N ASP A 210 -3.54 -10.44 -2.58
CA ASP A 210 -2.65 -9.64 -1.73
C ASP A 210 -3.33 -9.10 -0.46
N ASP A 211 -4.66 -9.13 -0.40
CA ASP A 211 -5.50 -8.69 0.70
C ASP A 211 -5.75 -9.78 1.76
N TRP A 212 -5.81 -11.06 1.39
CA TRP A 212 -6.09 -12.15 2.35
C TRP A 212 -5.04 -13.28 2.34
N GLY A 213 -4.33 -13.47 1.23
CA GLY A 213 -3.29 -14.51 1.09
C GLY A 213 -2.16 -14.38 2.11
N PRO A 214 -1.63 -13.17 2.40
CA PRO A 214 -0.64 -12.98 3.45
C PRO A 214 -1.11 -13.44 4.85
N LEU A 215 -2.41 -13.34 5.15
CA LEU A 215 -2.97 -13.83 6.41
C LEU A 215 -2.93 -15.35 6.49
N VAL A 216 -3.16 -16.04 5.37
CA VAL A 216 -3.02 -17.50 5.28
C VAL A 216 -1.55 -17.90 5.45
N ALA A 217 -0.63 -17.21 4.77
CA ALA A 217 0.80 -17.47 4.96
C ALA A 217 1.24 -17.25 6.42
N PHE A 218 0.70 -16.23 7.09
CA PHE A 218 0.99 -15.96 8.49
C PHE A 218 0.39 -17.01 9.45
N ALA A 219 -0.80 -17.55 9.16
CA ALA A 219 -1.39 -18.65 9.91
C ALA A 219 -0.63 -19.97 9.73
N PHE A 220 0.00 -20.18 8.57
CA PHE A 220 0.69 -21.42 8.17
C PHE A 220 2.19 -21.20 7.93
N LEU A 221 2.90 -20.57 8.87
CA LEU A 221 4.37 -20.39 8.82
C LEU A 221 5.13 -21.71 8.59
N ARG A 222 4.53 -22.83 9.03
CA ARG A 222 4.92 -24.17 8.62
C ARG A 222 3.76 -24.78 7.84
N PRO A 223 4.02 -25.42 6.68
CA PRO A 223 2.96 -26.05 5.91
C PRO A 223 2.14 -27.01 6.76
N TYR A 224 0.82 -27.03 6.53
CA TYR A 224 -0.10 -27.93 7.21
C TYR A 224 0.33 -29.40 7.07
N ARG A 225 0.32 -30.14 8.19
CA ARG A 225 0.70 -31.58 8.25
C ARG A 225 -0.36 -32.47 8.91
N GLY A 226 -1.63 -32.04 8.90
CA GLY A 226 -2.75 -32.88 9.35
C GLY A 226 -3.41 -32.49 10.68
N ARG A 227 -2.94 -31.45 11.39
CA ARG A 227 -3.62 -30.92 12.59
C ARG A 227 -3.63 -29.39 12.57
N LEU A 228 -4.82 -28.83 12.82
CA LEU A 228 -5.06 -27.38 12.93
C LEU A 228 -5.20 -26.99 14.40
N ASP A 229 -4.57 -25.90 14.80
CA ASP A 229 -4.97 -25.19 16.03
C ASP A 229 -6.31 -24.47 15.84
N ASP A 230 -6.86 -23.91 16.93
CA ASP A 230 -8.18 -23.28 16.90
C ASP A 230 -8.24 -22.07 15.95
N ALA A 231 -7.19 -21.24 15.92
CA ALA A 231 -7.14 -20.05 15.07
C ALA A 231 -7.05 -20.43 13.58
N GLN A 232 -6.20 -21.40 13.25
CA GLN A 232 -6.10 -21.97 11.90
C GLN A 232 -7.41 -22.61 11.47
N ARG A 233 -8.10 -23.29 12.39
CA ARG A 233 -9.41 -23.91 12.12
C ARG A 233 -10.47 -22.88 11.80
N GLU A 234 -10.53 -21.76 12.53
CA GLU A 234 -11.44 -20.66 12.19
C GLU A 234 -11.10 -20.02 10.84
N LEU A 235 -9.81 -19.82 10.55
CA LEU A 235 -9.40 -19.29 9.25
C LEU A 235 -9.81 -20.21 8.09
N VAL A 236 -9.59 -21.51 8.22
CA VAL A 236 -9.99 -22.50 7.20
C VAL A 236 -11.52 -22.54 7.06
N ARG A 237 -12.29 -22.37 8.14
CA ARG A 237 -13.75 -22.22 8.05
C ARG A 237 -14.13 -20.97 7.26
N ALA A 238 -13.51 -19.83 7.52
CA ALA A 238 -13.77 -18.59 6.79
C ALA A 238 -13.44 -18.73 5.29
N LEU A 239 -12.30 -19.33 4.97
CA LEU A 239 -11.87 -19.62 3.59
C LEU A 239 -12.88 -20.53 2.87
N VAL A 240 -13.32 -21.60 3.53
CA VAL A 240 -14.33 -22.53 2.98
C VAL A 240 -15.68 -21.85 2.82
N ALA A 241 -16.05 -20.90 3.68
CA ALA A 241 -17.35 -20.24 3.64
C ALA A 241 -17.45 -19.18 2.53
N ASN A 242 -16.34 -18.57 2.11
CA ASN A 242 -16.34 -17.53 1.08
C ASN A 242 -16.33 -18.14 -0.34
N ASP A 243 -17.48 -18.08 -1.03
CA ASP A 243 -17.64 -18.60 -2.39
C ASP A 243 -16.74 -17.92 -3.43
N ASP A 244 -16.46 -16.61 -3.30
CA ASP A 244 -15.65 -15.84 -4.26
C ASP A 244 -14.20 -16.37 -4.35
N LEU A 245 -13.71 -17.00 -3.28
CA LEU A 245 -12.36 -17.59 -3.25
C LEU A 245 -12.27 -18.95 -3.95
N TRP A 246 -13.40 -19.57 -4.30
CA TRP A 246 -13.45 -20.89 -4.96
C TRP A 246 -13.92 -20.81 -6.41
N ASP A 247 -14.01 -19.62 -6.99
CA ASP A 247 -14.33 -19.44 -8.41
C ASP A 247 -13.27 -20.15 -9.28
N PRO A 248 -13.66 -21.10 -10.16
CA PRO A 248 -12.71 -21.83 -11.02
C PRO A 248 -11.97 -20.93 -12.03
N ALA A 249 -12.46 -19.71 -12.31
CA ALA A 249 -11.73 -18.73 -13.10
C ALA A 249 -10.49 -18.16 -12.36
N ASN A 250 -10.36 -18.44 -11.06
CA ASN A 250 -9.31 -17.92 -10.22
C ASN A 250 -8.09 -18.85 -10.15
N GLY A 251 -7.17 -18.68 -11.10
CA GLY A 251 -5.92 -19.46 -11.14
C GLY A 251 -4.91 -19.11 -10.04
N SER A 252 -4.99 -17.93 -9.42
CA SER A 252 -4.00 -17.45 -8.44
C SER A 252 -4.27 -17.95 -7.01
N VAL A 253 -5.53 -18.18 -6.62
CA VAL A 253 -5.89 -18.71 -5.30
C VAL A 253 -5.16 -20.02 -5.00
N GLY A 254 -5.06 -20.91 -5.98
CA GLY A 254 -4.40 -22.20 -5.79
C GLY A 254 -2.94 -22.10 -5.35
N LEU A 255 -2.25 -20.99 -5.66
CA LEU A 255 -0.88 -20.74 -5.19
C LEU A 255 -0.84 -20.46 -3.69
N VAL A 256 -1.78 -19.66 -3.17
CA VAL A 256 -1.86 -19.35 -1.73
C VAL A 256 -2.10 -20.62 -0.91
N TYR A 257 -3.05 -21.47 -1.34
CA TYR A 257 -3.32 -22.75 -0.66
C TYR A 257 -2.11 -23.68 -0.68
N ARG A 258 -1.45 -23.80 -1.85
CA ARG A 258 -0.25 -24.64 -2.01
C ARG A 258 0.89 -24.17 -1.12
N GLN A 259 1.14 -22.86 -1.04
CA GLN A 259 2.18 -22.30 -0.16
C GLN A 259 1.89 -22.56 1.32
N ALA A 260 0.63 -22.54 1.73
CA ALA A 260 0.19 -22.88 3.08
C ALA A 260 0.19 -24.41 3.38
N GLY A 261 0.41 -25.25 2.36
CA GLY A 261 0.27 -26.70 2.46
C GLY A 261 -1.18 -27.18 2.63
N LEU A 262 -2.16 -26.31 2.33
CA LEU A 262 -3.58 -26.64 2.36
C LEU A 262 -3.99 -27.31 1.03
N PRO A 263 -4.96 -28.23 1.06
CA PRO A 263 -5.53 -28.78 -0.16
C PRO A 263 -6.24 -27.66 -0.94
N TYR A 264 -6.04 -27.61 -2.25
CA TYR A 264 -6.81 -26.72 -3.13
C TYR A 264 -8.09 -27.41 -3.62
N ASP A 265 -8.85 -27.95 -2.67
CA ASP A 265 -10.15 -28.55 -2.87
C ASP A 265 -11.04 -28.22 -1.66
N ARG A 266 -12.25 -27.71 -1.93
CA ARG A 266 -13.15 -27.21 -0.89
C ARG A 266 -13.67 -28.32 0.01
N ALA A 267 -13.88 -29.51 -0.53
CA ALA A 267 -14.35 -30.67 0.25
C ALA A 267 -13.22 -31.26 1.10
N GLU A 268 -11.99 -31.28 0.61
CA GLU A 268 -10.81 -31.68 1.38
C GLU A 268 -10.53 -30.70 2.53
N CYS A 269 -10.64 -29.38 2.29
CA CYS A 269 -10.56 -28.38 3.36
C CYS A 269 -11.66 -28.59 4.42
N ARG A 270 -12.90 -28.90 4.02
CA ARG A 270 -13.98 -29.24 4.97
C ARG A 270 -13.67 -30.48 5.80
N SER A 271 -13.09 -31.49 5.16
CA SER A 271 -12.71 -32.72 5.83
C SER A 271 -11.60 -32.47 6.87
N ALA A 272 -10.60 -31.65 6.53
CA ALA A 272 -9.54 -31.24 7.46
C ALA A 272 -10.05 -30.53 8.72
N LEU A 273 -11.18 -29.82 8.65
CA LEU A 273 -11.81 -29.18 9.83
C LEU A 273 -12.38 -30.19 10.84
N THR A 274 -12.68 -31.40 10.38
CA THR A 274 -13.26 -32.49 11.21
C THR A 274 -12.22 -33.49 11.70
N ALA A 275 -11.00 -33.46 11.15
CA ALA A 275 -9.89 -34.26 11.64
C ALA A 275 -9.42 -33.70 13.00
N THR A 276 -9.66 -34.49 14.06
CA THR A 276 -9.15 -34.26 15.43
C THR A 276 -7.75 -34.82 15.61
#